data_AF-A0AAU9UGI9-F1
#
_entry.id   AF-A0AAU9UGI9-F1
#
_cell.length_a   1.000
_cell.length_b   1.000
_cell.length_c   1.000
_cell.angle_alpha   90.00
_cell.angle_beta   90.00
_cell.angle_gamma   90.00
#
_symmetry.space_group_name_H-M   'P 1'
#
loop_
_entity.id
_entity.type
_entity.pdbx_description
1 polymer ?
#
loop_
_entity_poly.entity_id
_entity_poly.type
_entity_poly.pdbx_seq_one_letter_code
_entity_poly.pdbx_strand_id
1 'polypeptide(L)'
;MDCKLKWQWAGHIARRTDGRWSRKVLEWRPRTGKRSVGRPSTRCTDDLRKVVGRRWIEAALNRSLWTSMGQAYGQQWTPNA
;
A
#
# COMPACT_ATOMS: atom_id res chain seq x y z
N MET A 1 3.55 -3.15 13.18
CA MET A 1 2.16 -3.20 12.65
C MET A 1 1.97 -4.55 12.00
N ASP A 2 0.94 -5.30 12.38
CA ASP A 2 0.58 -6.53 11.68
C ASP A 2 0.38 -6.30 10.19
N CYS A 3 0.91 -7.20 9.37
CA CYS A 3 0.81 -7.12 7.91
C CYS A 3 -0.65 -7.07 7.45
N LYS A 4 -1.53 -7.79 8.16
CA LYS A 4 -2.98 -7.75 7.96
C LYS A 4 -3.57 -6.36 8.23
N LEU A 5 -3.19 -5.73 9.35
CA LEU A 5 -3.69 -4.40 9.71
C LEU A 5 -3.22 -3.34 8.70
N LYS A 6 -1.96 -3.40 8.27
CA LYS A 6 -1.42 -2.52 7.22
C LYS A 6 -2.19 -2.66 5.91
N TRP A 7 -2.49 -3.90 5.49
CA TRP A 7 -3.26 -4.19 4.28
C TRP A 7 -4.71 -3.66 4.35
N GLN A 8 -5.39 -3.93 5.47
CA GLN A 8 -6.75 -3.45 5.71
C GLN A 8 -6.81 -1.93 5.74
N TRP A 9 -5.86 -1.30 6.43
CA TRP A 9 -5.74 0.15 6.50
C TRP A 9 -5.54 0.77 5.11
N ALA A 10 -4.60 0.26 4.32
CA ALA A 10 -4.34 0.77 2.97
C ALA A 10 -5.58 0.68 2.06
N GLY A 11 -6.29 -0.45 2.09
CA GLY A 11 -7.54 -0.60 1.34
C GLY A 11 -8.66 0.32 1.84
N HIS A 12 -8.74 0.53 3.15
CA HIS A 12 -9.70 1.46 3.74
C HIS A 12 -9.43 2.91 3.29
N ILE A 13 -8.18 3.37 3.34
CA ILE A 13 -7.83 4.73 2.87
C ILE A 13 -8.08 4.88 1.36
N ALA A 14 -7.71 3.88 0.55
CA ALA A 14 -7.90 3.94 -0.91
C ALA A 14 -9.37 4.04 -1.33
N ARG A 15 -10.31 3.60 -0.49
CA ARG A 15 -11.76 3.70 -0.72
C ARG A 15 -12.40 4.94 -0.12
N ARG A 16 -11.68 5.71 0.71
CA ARG A 16 -12.22 6.96 1.26
C ARG A 16 -12.36 8.03 0.18
N THR A 17 -13.48 8.73 0.22
CA THR A 17 -13.84 9.85 -0.65
C THR A 17 -14.11 11.14 0.13
N ASP A 18 -13.88 11.14 1.45
CA ASP A 18 -14.15 12.23 2.39
C ASP A 18 -13.15 13.41 2.30
N GLY A 19 -12.37 13.49 1.22
CA GLY A 19 -11.42 14.59 0.98
C GLY A 19 -10.23 14.66 1.94
N ARG A 20 -10.08 13.70 2.88
CA ARG A 20 -9.01 13.75 3.88
C ARG A 20 -7.63 13.57 3.27
N TRP A 21 -6.64 14.23 3.88
CA TRP A 21 -5.24 14.21 3.46
C TRP A 21 -4.62 12.81 3.45
N SER A 22 -5.12 11.86 4.23
CA SER A 22 -4.61 10.49 4.30
C SER A 22 -4.56 9.80 2.92
N ARG A 23 -5.58 10.03 2.08
CA ARG A 23 -5.59 9.51 0.69
C ARG A 23 -4.51 10.19 -0.15
N LYS A 24 -4.39 11.52 -0.05
CA LYS A 24 -3.36 12.29 -0.74
C LYS A 24 -1.96 11.83 -0.37
N VAL A 25 -1.69 11.52 0.91
CA VAL A 25 -0.40 10.99 1.39
C VAL A 25 -0.08 9.62 0.78
N LEU A 26 -1.07 8.74 0.64
CA LEU A 26 -0.91 7.41 0.01
C LEU A 26 -0.68 7.51 -1.50
N GLU A 27 -1.38 8.43 -2.16
CA GLU A 27 -1.24 8.71 -3.59
C GLU A 27 -0.01 9.55 -3.92
N TRP A 28 0.57 10.23 -2.91
CA TRP A 28 1.63 11.20 -3.12
C TRP A 28 2.85 10.58 -3.80
N ARG A 29 3.10 11.04 -5.01
CA ARG A 29 4.30 10.74 -5.78
C ARG A 29 5.03 12.06 -6.06
N PRO A 30 6.23 12.29 -5.51
CA PRO A 30 7.06 13.38 -5.99
C PRO A 30 7.33 13.13 -7.47
N ARG A 31 6.84 14.03 -8.33
CA ARG A 31 7.04 13.99 -9.79
C ARG A 31 8.45 14.47 -10.18
N THR A 32 9.13 15.16 -9.27
CA THR A 32 10.41 15.81 -9.47
C THR A 32 11.21 15.74 -8.16
N GLY A 33 12.47 15.30 -8.25
CA GLY A 33 13.42 15.26 -7.13
C GLY A 33 14.03 13.88 -6.86
N LYS A 34 15.36 13.81 -6.82
CA LYS A 34 16.10 12.69 -6.21
C LYS A 34 16.09 12.89 -4.69
N ARG A 35 15.77 11.84 -3.92
CA ARG A 35 15.87 11.88 -2.45
C ARG A 35 17.33 11.71 -2.02
N SER A 36 17.70 12.29 -0.88
CA SER A 36 19.04 12.14 -0.32
C SER A 36 19.37 10.67 -0.04
N VAL A 37 20.63 10.31 -0.26
CA VAL A 37 21.19 8.99 0.05
C VAL A 37 21.15 8.77 1.56
N GLY A 38 20.64 7.63 2.03
CA GLY A 38 20.67 7.25 3.46
C GLY A 38 19.31 6.99 4.12
N ARG A 39 18.18 7.39 3.52
CA ARG A 39 16.83 6.98 4.00
C ARG A 39 16.39 5.72 3.25
N PRO A 40 15.76 4.71 3.91
CA PRO A 40 15.21 3.56 3.21
C PRO A 40 14.36 4.03 2.02
N SER A 41 14.75 3.60 0.82
CA SER A 41 14.10 3.97 -0.45
C SER A 41 12.60 3.61 -0.45
N THR A 42 12.25 2.58 0.33
CA THR A 42 10.97 1.89 0.31
C THR A 42 9.88 2.72 0.98
N ARG A 43 8.93 3.18 0.18
CA ARG A 43 7.66 3.73 0.66
C ARG A 43 6.82 2.60 1.24
N CYS A 44 5.96 2.92 2.20
CA CYS A 44 4.94 1.99 2.71
C CYS A 44 4.07 1.39 1.58
N THR A 45 3.86 2.14 0.49
CA THR A 45 3.14 1.69 -0.70
C THR A 45 3.96 0.85 -1.66
N ASP A 46 5.28 0.84 -1.56
CA ASP A 46 6.11 0.03 -2.46
C ASP A 46 5.91 -1.46 -2.20
N ASP A 47 5.61 -1.85 -0.96
CA ASP A 47 5.24 -3.23 -0.61
C ASP A 47 3.90 -3.62 -1.25
N LEU A 48 2.92 -2.71 -1.24
CA LEU A 48 1.65 -2.91 -1.95
C LEU A 48 1.86 -3.01 -3.46
N ARG A 49 2.79 -2.23 -4.02
CA ARG A 49 3.13 -2.27 -5.45
C ARG A 49 3.89 -3.53 -5.85
N LYS A 50 4.67 -4.14 -4.95
CA LYS A 50 5.31 -5.43 -5.19
C LYS A 50 4.27 -6.56 -5.32
N VAL A 51 3.20 -6.50 -4.54
CA VAL A 51 2.13 -7.53 -4.57
C VAL A 51 1.09 -7.28 -5.65
N VAL A 52 0.63 -6.02 -5.81
CA VAL A 52 -0.53 -5.67 -6.65
C VAL A 52 -0.16 -4.93 -7.93
N GLY A 53 1.06 -4.40 -8.01
CA GLY A 53 1.52 -3.59 -9.13
C GLY A 53 1.16 -2.10 -9.03
N ARG A 54 1.35 -1.38 -10.14
CA ARG A 54 1.27 0.09 -10.18
C ARG A 54 -0.13 0.65 -9.93
N ARG A 55 -1.17 -0.15 -10.23
CA ARG A 55 -2.60 0.18 -10.12
C ARG A 55 -3.24 -0.35 -8.82
N TRP A 56 -2.46 -0.45 -7.75
CA TRP A 56 -2.94 -0.99 -6.47
C TRP A 56 -4.16 -0.24 -5.88
N ILE A 57 -4.34 1.04 -6.21
CA ILE A 57 -5.51 1.83 -5.79
C ILE A 57 -6.78 1.30 -6.47
N GLU A 58 -6.74 1.06 -7.78
CA GLU A 58 -7.87 0.48 -8.53
C GLU A 58 -8.21 -0.90 -7.97
N ALA A 59 -7.19 -1.73 -7.72
CA ALA A 59 -7.38 -3.03 -7.08
C ALA A 59 -7.96 -2.92 -5.66
N ALA A 60 -7.60 -1.90 -4.90
CA ALA A 60 -8.15 -1.63 -3.57
C ALA A 60 -9.61 -1.16 -3.60
N LEU A 61 -10.08 -0.56 -4.70
CA LEU A 61 -11.50 -0.23 -4.86
C LEU A 61 -12.35 -1.50 -4.93
N ASN A 62 -11.84 -2.55 -5.57
CA ASN A 62 -12.50 -3.85 -5.60
C ASN A 62 -12.23 -4.63 -4.30
N ARG A 63 -13.24 -4.74 -3.42
CA ARG A 63 -13.09 -5.40 -2.11
C ARG A 63 -12.74 -6.89 -2.21
N SER A 64 -13.34 -7.64 -3.14
CA SER A 64 -13.08 -9.09 -3.26
C SER A 64 -11.65 -9.33 -3.72
N LEU A 65 -11.24 -8.59 -4.76
CA LEU A 65 -9.88 -8.60 -5.28
C LEU A 65 -8.84 -8.19 -4.22
N TRP A 66 -9.11 -7.10 -3.48
CA TRP A 66 -8.25 -6.64 -2.39
C TRP A 66 -8.12 -7.67 -1.25
N THR A 67 -9.23 -8.35 -0.91
CA THR A 67 -9.24 -9.35 0.16
C THR A 67 -8.43 -10.59 -0.24
N SER A 68 -8.58 -11.06 -1.48
CA SER A 68 -7.82 -12.17 -2.04
C SER A 68 -6.31 -11.90 -2.03
N MET A 69 -5.88 -10.72 -2.49
CA MET A 69 -4.46 -10.36 -2.50
C MET A 69 -3.85 -10.14 -1.10
N GLY A 70 -4.67 -9.83 -0.09
CA GLY A 70 -4.20 -9.65 1.28
C GLY A 70 -3.66 -10.92 1.92
N GLN A 71 -4.14 -12.09 1.48
CA GLN A 71 -3.60 -13.38 1.94
C GLN A 71 -2.16 -13.59 1.45
N ALA A 72 -1.89 -13.28 0.17
CA ALA A 72 -0.55 -13.34 -0.40
C ALA A 72 0.41 -12.32 0.25
N TYR A 73 -0.11 -11.12 0.56
CA TYR A 73 0.66 -10.11 1.30
C TYR A 73 1.04 -10.57 2.71
N GLY A 74 0.20 -11.35 3.39
CA GLY A 74 0.53 -11.91 4.71
C GLY A 74 1.73 -12.87 4.66
N GLN A 75 1.75 -13.79 3.69
CA GLN A 75 2.78 -14.83 3.56
C GLN A 75 4.17 -14.28 3.26
N GLN A 76 4.27 -13.17 2.51
CA GLN A 76 5.55 -12.55 2.18
C GLN A 76 6.24 -11.89 3.38
N TRP A 77 5.49 -11.57 4.44
CA TRP A 77 5.95 -10.75 5.56
C TRP A 77 5.87 -11.45 6.93
N THR A 78 5.42 -12.71 6.96
CA THR A 78 5.71 -13.63 8.06
C THR A 78 7.11 -14.19 7.84
N PRO A 79 8.05 -14.08 8.80
CA PRO A 79 9.26 -14.89 8.74
C PRO A 79 8.81 -16.36 8.72
N ASN A 80 9.40 -17.18 7.84
CA ASN A 80 9.26 -18.63 7.95
C ASN A 80 9.62 -19.00 9.40
N ALA A 81 8.66 -19.61 10.11
CA ALA A 81 8.88 -20.15 11.45
C ALA A 81 9.93 -21.25 11.42
#